data_AF-A0AAV2F318-F1
#
_entry.id   AF-A0AAV2F318-F1
#
_cell.length_a   1.000
_cell.length_b   1.000
_cell.length_c   1.000
_cell.angle_alpha   90.00
_cell.angle_beta   90.00
_cell.angle_gamma   90.00
#
_symmetry.space_group_name_H-M   'P 1'
#
loop_
_entity.id
_entity.type
_entity.pdbx_description
1 polymer ?
#
loop_
_entity_poly.entity_id
_entity_poly.type
_entity_poly.pdbx_seq_one_letter_code
_entity_poly.pdbx_strand_id
1 'polypeptide(L)'
;MALIKAACFLFFFALLDSYVSAVAPTTAPATVAPTHAPVAHAPMAPVSGNYCVAKCQDRCKTHPSAKRFCQKICTRCCMSCKCVPTGPIGSNAEQCKNWTATLYHGVPYKCP
;
A
#
# COMPACT_ATOMS: atom_id res chain seq x y z
N MET A 1 -38.99 -31.40 15.42
CA MET A 1 -38.24 -30.20 14.99
C MET A 1 -36.71 -30.40 15.03
N ALA A 2 -36.20 -31.59 14.70
CA ALA A 2 -34.75 -31.85 14.59
C ALA A 2 -34.31 -32.10 13.13
N LEU A 3 -35.25 -32.41 12.23
CA LEU A 3 -34.97 -32.77 10.83
C LEU A 3 -34.74 -31.55 9.92
N ILE A 4 -35.19 -30.35 10.29
CA ILE A 4 -35.04 -29.12 9.49
C ILE A 4 -33.64 -28.48 9.65
N LYS A 5 -32.97 -28.69 10.80
CA LYS A 5 -31.63 -28.13 11.06
C LYS A 5 -30.52 -28.83 10.28
N ALA A 6 -30.65 -30.13 10.00
CA ALA A 6 -29.65 -30.88 9.26
C ALA A 6 -29.62 -30.51 7.76
N ALA A 7 -30.78 -30.17 7.18
CA ALA A 7 -30.89 -29.88 5.75
C ALA A 7 -30.26 -28.52 5.35
N CYS A 8 -30.35 -27.49 6.20
CA CYS A 8 -29.75 -26.18 5.92
C CYS A 8 -28.21 -26.20 5.98
N PHE A 9 -27.62 -27.00 6.87
CA PHE A 9 -26.17 -27.07 7.03
C PHE A 9 -25.50 -27.77 5.83
N LEU A 10 -26.16 -28.77 5.25
CA LEU A 10 -25.68 -29.47 4.06
C LEU A 10 -25.83 -28.64 2.78
N PHE A 11 -26.84 -27.76 2.71
CA PHE A 11 -27.01 -26.86 1.56
C PHE A 11 -25.98 -25.73 1.51
N PHE A 12 -25.48 -25.27 2.67
CA PHE A 12 -24.47 -24.21 2.73
C PHE A 12 -23.06 -24.70 2.34
N PHE A 13 -22.71 -25.95 2.67
CA PHE A 13 -21.39 -26.51 2.30
C PHE A 13 -21.27 -26.81 0.79
N ALA A 14 -22.37 -27.17 0.12
CA ALA A 14 -22.35 -27.51 -1.31
C ALA A 14 -22.17 -26.29 -2.25
N LEU A 15 -22.29 -25.06 -1.75
CA LEU A 15 -22.12 -23.83 -2.56
C LEU A 15 -20.71 -23.21 -2.47
N LEU A 16 -19.87 -23.66 -1.53
CA LEU A 16 -18.51 -23.13 -1.34
C LEU A 16 -17.43 -23.89 -2.12
N ASP A 17 -17.68 -25.09 -2.64
CA ASP A 17 -16.66 -25.84 -3.42
C ASP A 17 -16.54 -25.38 -4.88
N SER A 18 -17.46 -24.54 -5.38
CA SER A 18 -17.52 -24.16 -6.79
C SER A 18 -16.70 -22.92 -7.17
N TYR A 19 -16.04 -22.23 -6.23
CA TYR A 19 -15.36 -20.95 -6.52
C TYR A 19 -13.84 -21.01 -6.66
N VAL A 20 -13.22 -22.20 -6.82
CA VAL A 20 -11.79 -22.27 -7.17
C VAL A 20 -11.59 -22.05 -8.67
N SER A 21 -11.65 -20.78 -9.10
CA SER A 21 -11.21 -20.38 -10.44
C SER A 21 -9.69 -20.45 -10.53
N ALA A 22 -9.20 -21.45 -11.25
CA ALA A 22 -7.81 -21.57 -11.67
C ALA A 22 -7.45 -20.43 -12.63
N VAL A 23 -6.57 -19.52 -12.19
CA VAL A 23 -5.89 -18.57 -13.07
C VAL A 23 -4.56 -19.20 -13.47
N ALA A 24 -4.46 -19.62 -14.72
CA ALA A 24 -3.21 -20.05 -15.34
C ALA A 24 -2.26 -18.85 -15.52
N PRO A 25 -0.95 -18.97 -15.22
CA PRO A 25 0.04 -18.02 -15.68
C PRO A 25 0.45 -18.35 -17.12
N THR A 26 -0.17 -17.64 -18.07
CA THR A 26 0.18 -17.68 -19.50
C THR A 26 1.36 -16.73 -19.75
N THR A 27 2.47 -17.34 -20.21
CA THR A 27 3.54 -16.80 -21.07
C THR A 27 4.28 -15.52 -20.65
N ALA A 28 5.59 -15.68 -20.48
CA ALA A 28 6.58 -14.61 -20.48
C ALA A 28 6.51 -13.76 -21.77
N PRO A 29 6.63 -12.43 -21.65
CA PRO A 29 7.15 -11.58 -22.72
C PRO A 29 8.56 -11.07 -22.41
N ALA A 30 9.32 -10.96 -23.49
CA ALA A 30 10.75 -10.72 -23.58
C ALA A 30 11.30 -9.49 -22.83
N THR A 31 12.56 -9.64 -22.43
CA THR A 31 13.54 -8.59 -22.15
C THR A 31 13.42 -7.42 -23.13
N VAL A 32 12.97 -6.27 -22.64
CA VAL A 32 13.30 -4.98 -23.24
C VAL A 32 13.98 -4.16 -22.16
N ALA A 33 15.28 -3.94 -22.34
CA ALA A 33 16.08 -3.12 -21.45
C ALA A 33 15.47 -1.70 -21.37
N PRO A 34 15.26 -1.14 -20.17
CA PRO A 34 14.88 0.26 -20.06
C PRO A 34 16.12 1.10 -20.31
N THR A 35 16.28 1.58 -21.54
CA THR A 35 17.15 2.72 -21.88
C THR A 35 16.49 4.01 -21.36
N HIS A 36 16.36 4.13 -20.05
CA HIS A 36 16.16 5.42 -19.41
C HIS A 36 17.39 5.66 -18.56
N ALA A 37 18.21 6.62 -18.99
CA ALA A 37 19.33 7.10 -18.22
C ALA A 37 18.85 7.35 -16.77
N PRO A 38 19.58 6.90 -15.74
CA PRO A 38 19.23 7.21 -14.37
C PRO A 38 19.27 8.73 -14.24
N VAL A 39 18.09 9.34 -14.07
CA VAL A 39 18.00 10.74 -13.64
C VAL A 39 18.68 10.74 -12.28
N ALA A 40 19.90 11.28 -12.24
CA ALA A 40 20.68 11.38 -11.03
C ALA A 40 19.82 12.05 -9.96
N HIS A 41 19.33 11.26 -9.01
CA HIS A 41 18.65 11.78 -7.84
C HIS A 41 19.72 12.57 -7.08
N ALA A 42 19.59 13.89 -7.11
CA ALA A 42 20.43 14.77 -6.31
C ALA A 42 20.49 14.21 -4.88
N PRO A 43 21.67 14.22 -4.23
CA PRO A 43 21.82 13.72 -2.87
C PRO A 43 20.68 14.27 -2.01
N MET A 44 19.85 13.38 -1.47
CA MET A 44 18.71 13.76 -0.66
C MET A 44 19.25 14.58 0.51
N ALA A 45 18.96 15.88 0.51
CA ALA A 45 19.26 16.77 1.62
C ALA A 45 18.76 16.12 2.92
N PRO A 46 19.47 16.30 4.05
CA PRO A 46 19.05 15.72 5.31
C PRO A 46 17.60 16.10 5.59
N VAL A 47 16.74 15.09 5.64
CA VAL A 47 15.32 15.25 5.88
C VAL A 47 15.14 15.79 7.29
N SER A 48 14.95 17.10 7.39
CA SER A 48 14.49 17.75 8.61
C SER A 48 13.05 17.30 8.89
N GLY A 49 12.63 17.32 10.16
CA GLY A 49 11.23 16.99 10.51
C GLY A 49 10.20 17.79 9.70
N ASN A 50 10.56 19.02 9.32
CA ASN A 50 9.74 19.91 8.52
C ASN A 50 9.54 19.41 7.07
N TYR A 51 10.53 18.74 6.47
CA TYR A 51 10.38 18.14 5.13
C TYR A 51 9.27 17.09 5.10
N CYS A 52 9.29 16.16 6.07
CA CYS A 52 8.28 15.10 6.13
C CYS A 52 6.89 15.66 6.30
N VAL A 53 6.72 16.64 7.20
CA VAL A 53 5.41 17.26 7.47
C VAL A 53 4.86 17.91 6.20
N ALA A 54 5.65 18.73 5.50
CA ALA A 54 5.20 19.42 4.29
C ALA A 54 4.80 18.43 3.18
N LYS A 55 5.64 17.42 2.90
CA LYS A 55 5.35 16.43 1.84
C LYS A 55 4.17 15.53 2.20
N CYS A 56 4.04 15.14 3.46
CA CYS A 56 2.89 14.36 3.93
C CYS A 56 1.60 15.17 3.94
N GLN A 57 1.67 16.51 4.12
CA GLN A 57 0.50 17.34 3.93
C GLN A 57 -0.04 17.21 2.51
N ASP A 58 0.83 17.30 1.50
CA ASP A 58 0.48 17.18 0.07
C ASP A 58 -0.07 15.79 -0.27
N ARG A 59 0.65 14.73 0.12
CA ARG A 59 0.26 13.33 -0.10
C ARG A 59 -1.16 13.03 0.39
N CYS A 60 -1.51 13.55 1.56
CA CYS A 60 -2.78 13.29 2.24
C CYS A 60 -3.91 14.28 1.88
N LYS A 61 -3.70 15.23 0.96
CA LYS A 61 -4.74 16.20 0.56
C LYS A 61 -5.98 15.52 -0.03
N THR A 62 -5.80 14.41 -0.73
CA THR A 62 -6.90 13.67 -1.39
C THR A 62 -7.77 12.86 -0.45
N HIS A 63 -7.40 12.76 0.84
CA HIS A 63 -8.14 11.95 1.81
C HIS A 63 -8.61 12.81 3.00
N PRO A 64 -9.57 13.75 2.77
CA PRO A 64 -9.92 14.80 3.73
C PRO A 64 -10.48 14.25 5.05
N SER A 65 -11.30 13.19 4.99
CA SER A 65 -11.93 12.57 6.18
C SER A 65 -10.92 11.99 7.17
N ALA A 66 -9.79 11.45 6.68
CA ALA A 66 -8.73 10.90 7.52
C ALA A 66 -7.41 11.66 7.39
N LYS A 67 -7.44 12.92 6.95
CA LYS A 67 -6.24 13.72 6.63
C LYS A 67 -5.24 13.74 7.77
N ARG A 68 -5.71 13.98 9.00
CA ARG A 68 -4.83 14.04 10.20
C ARG A 68 -4.18 12.69 10.49
N PHE A 69 -4.92 11.60 10.35
CA PHE A 69 -4.38 10.26 10.58
C PHE A 69 -3.38 9.86 9.49
N CYS A 70 -3.74 10.09 8.22
CA CYS A 70 -2.84 9.90 7.07
C CYS A 70 -1.52 10.65 7.27
N GLN A 71 -1.58 11.92 7.67
CA GLN A 71 -0.37 12.72 7.90
C GLN A 71 0.52 12.15 9.01
N LYS A 72 -0.06 11.63 10.09
CA LYS A 72 0.70 11.00 11.18
C LYS A 72 1.42 9.73 10.71
N ILE A 73 0.71 8.85 10.02
CA ILE A 73 1.29 7.60 9.49
C ILE A 73 2.35 7.92 8.43
N CYS A 74 2.03 8.80 7.48
CA CYS A 74 2.96 9.27 6.45
C CYS A 74 4.23 9.85 7.06
N THR A 75 4.11 10.73 8.07
CA THR A 75 5.27 11.37 8.69
C THR A 75 6.16 10.30 9.34
N ARG A 76 5.58 9.29 9.98
CA ARG A 76 6.37 8.21 10.56
C ARG A 76 7.06 7.34 9.49
N CYS A 77 6.36 7.01 8.41
CA CYS A 77 6.97 6.35 7.25
C CYS A 77 8.14 7.19 6.69
N CYS A 78 7.96 8.50 6.54
CA CYS A 78 9.01 9.41 6.09
C CYS A 78 10.19 9.49 7.05
N MET A 79 9.97 9.49 8.36
CA MET A 79 11.07 9.53 9.33
C MET A 79 11.95 8.27 9.25
N SER A 80 11.35 7.11 8.97
CA SER A 80 12.07 5.85 8.75
C SER A 80 12.69 5.77 7.35
N CYS A 81 11.97 6.18 6.31
CA CYS A 81 12.37 6.01 4.90
C CYS A 81 13.18 7.17 4.33
N LYS A 82 13.16 8.34 5.01
CA LYS A 82 13.74 9.62 4.56
C LYS A 82 13.29 10.05 3.16
N CYS A 83 12.10 9.63 2.76
CA CYS A 83 11.54 9.83 1.42
C CYS A 83 10.01 9.86 1.54
N VAL A 84 9.33 10.68 0.72
CA VAL A 84 7.87 10.65 0.54
C VAL A 84 7.58 10.54 -0.95
N PRO A 85 6.79 9.55 -1.39
CA PRO A 85 6.42 9.42 -2.80
C PRO A 85 5.66 10.63 -3.32
N THR A 86 5.89 10.98 -4.58
CA THR A 86 5.16 12.07 -5.24
C THR A 86 3.75 11.64 -5.64
N GLY A 87 2.82 12.60 -5.71
CA GLY A 87 1.42 12.35 -6.08
C GLY A 87 0.54 11.90 -4.90
N PRO A 88 -0.73 11.55 -5.16
CA PRO A 88 -1.71 11.20 -4.14
C PRO A 88 -1.48 9.79 -3.57
N ILE A 89 -2.19 9.47 -2.48
CA ILE A 89 -2.16 8.15 -1.82
C ILE A 89 -2.21 7.01 -2.84
N GLY A 90 -1.33 6.02 -2.69
CA GLY A 90 -1.23 4.84 -3.57
C GLY A 90 -0.48 5.07 -4.89
N SER A 91 -0.02 6.28 -5.20
CA SER A 91 0.78 6.56 -6.40
C SER A 91 2.29 6.55 -6.10
N ASN A 92 3.08 6.10 -7.07
CA ASN A 92 4.55 6.21 -7.09
C ASN A 92 5.31 5.68 -5.86
N ALA A 93 4.74 4.71 -5.14
CA ALA A 93 5.33 4.18 -3.91
C ALA A 93 6.75 3.61 -4.14
N GLU A 94 7.01 3.11 -5.35
CA GLU A 94 8.29 2.57 -5.81
C GLU A 94 9.42 3.62 -5.89
N GLN A 95 9.10 4.92 -5.91
CA GLN A 95 10.11 5.99 -5.83
C GLN A 95 10.91 5.95 -4.52
N CYS A 96 10.32 5.39 -3.46
CA CYS A 96 10.93 5.28 -2.16
C CYS A 96 11.19 3.80 -1.82
N LYS A 97 12.46 3.40 -1.69
CA LYS A 97 12.87 2.00 -1.51
C LYS A 97 12.19 1.24 -0.35
N ASN A 98 11.86 1.94 0.74
CA ASN A 98 11.33 1.32 1.97
C ASN A 98 9.89 1.75 2.32
N TRP A 99 9.11 2.26 1.36
CA TRP A 99 7.75 2.79 1.61
C TRP A 99 6.69 1.69 1.66
N THR A 100 6.70 0.90 2.74
CA THR A 100 5.81 -0.26 2.89
C THR A 100 4.84 -0.11 4.07
N ALA A 101 5.36 -0.15 5.30
CA ALA A 101 4.56 -0.09 6.51
C ALA A 101 5.35 0.54 7.66
N THR A 102 4.61 1.01 8.67
CA THR A 102 5.17 1.53 9.91
C THR A 102 4.33 1.12 11.11
N LEU A 103 4.93 1.17 12.31
CA LEU A 103 4.24 0.89 13.57
C LEU A 103 3.72 2.19 14.18
N TYR A 104 2.41 2.25 14.42
CA TYR A 104 1.76 3.32 15.16
C TYR A 104 1.04 2.71 16.36
N HIS A 105 1.44 3.11 17.58
CA HIS A 105 0.95 2.53 18.84
C HIS A 105 1.04 0.99 18.89
N GLY A 106 2.12 0.42 18.34
CA GLY A 106 2.35 -1.03 18.30
C GLY A 106 1.58 -1.77 17.21
N VAL A 107 0.74 -1.09 16.43
CA VAL A 107 -0.04 -1.69 15.34
C VAL A 107 0.61 -1.36 13.99
N PRO A 108 0.78 -2.35 13.09
CA PRO A 108 1.29 -2.10 11.75
C PRO A 108 0.24 -1.42 10.87
N TYR A 109 0.64 -0.32 10.23
CA TYR A 109 -0.14 0.38 9.21
C TYR A 109 0.66 0.50 7.93
N LYS A 110 -0.01 0.36 6.78
CA LYS A 110 0.59 0.63 5.47
C LYS A 110 0.89 2.12 5.31
N CYS A 111 2.00 2.42 4.65
CA CYS A 111 2.31 3.80 4.30
C CYS A 111 1.35 4.31 3.21
N PRO A 112 0.83 5.54 3.31
CA PRO A 112 -0.10 6.10 2.33
C PRO A 112 0.55 6.46 0.99
#